data_AF-A0A957Z4G8-F1
#
_entry.id   AF-A0A957Z4G8-F1
#
_cell.length_a   1.000
_cell.length_b   1.000
_cell.length_c   1.000
_cell.angle_alpha   90.00
_cell.angle_beta   90.00
_cell.angle_gamma   90.00
#
_symmetry.space_group_name_H-M   'P 1'
#
loop_
_entity.id
_entity.type
_entity.pdbx_description
1 polymer ?
#
loop_
_entity_poly.entity_id
_entity_poly.type
_entity_poly.pdbx_seq_one_letter_code
_entity_poly.pdbx_strand_id
1 'polypeptide(L)'
;LMANTIPLIILGWFVMLRRTADFFLVGLSALLASGLGIWLFGGASTIHLGISGVIFGFFGYLLARGYYERSVTAIVLAVVAFLVYGGMVWGMLPLQPGISWQGHLFGFVGGVIIAYVQARAYRGRSALPAQPHVAARRNDVV
;
A
#
# COMPACT_ATOMS: atom_id res chain seq x y z
N LEU A 1 -10.30 -17.10 11.76
CA LEU A 1 -10.25 -15.64 11.99
C LEU A 1 -8.85 -15.14 12.39
N MET A 2 -8.15 -15.76 13.36
CA MET A 2 -6.84 -15.26 13.83
C MET A 2 -5.79 -15.07 12.73
N ALA A 3 -5.81 -15.92 11.69
CA ALA A 3 -4.92 -15.82 10.53
C ALA A 3 -5.02 -14.50 9.77
N ASN A 4 -6.12 -13.75 9.90
CA ASN A 4 -6.30 -12.43 9.32
C ASN A 4 -6.12 -11.31 10.36
N THR A 5 -6.52 -11.52 11.61
CA THR A 5 -6.49 -10.48 12.65
C THR A 5 -5.07 -10.02 12.95
N ILE A 6 -4.12 -10.96 13.14
CA ILE A 6 -2.74 -10.62 13.50
C ILE A 6 -2.03 -9.84 12.37
N PRO A 7 -2.03 -10.33 11.11
CA PRO A 7 -1.40 -9.59 10.01
C PRO A 7 -2.08 -8.25 9.74
N LEU A 8 -3.41 -8.17 9.85
CA LEU A 8 -4.14 -6.92 9.67
C LEU A 8 -3.71 -5.85 10.68
N ILE A 9 -3.60 -6.23 11.96
CA ILE A 9 -3.18 -5.30 13.02
C ILE A 9 -1.74 -4.86 12.77
N ILE A 10 -0.81 -5.81 12.55
CA ILE A 10 0.61 -5.50 12.44
C ILE A 10 0.92 -4.70 11.16
N LEU A 11 0.46 -5.18 9.99
CA LEU A 11 0.71 -4.49 8.72
C LEU A 11 -0.07 -3.18 8.65
N GLY A 12 -1.31 -3.15 9.14
CA GLY A 12 -2.09 -1.93 9.25
C GLY A 12 -1.40 -0.88 10.12
N TRP A 13 -0.84 -1.29 11.26
CA TRP A 13 -0.04 -0.42 12.13
C TRP A 13 1.18 0.13 11.39
N PHE A 14 1.95 -0.71 10.71
CA PHE A 14 3.12 -0.27 9.93
C PHE A 14 2.75 0.77 8.86
N VAL A 15 1.61 0.59 8.18
CA VAL A 15 1.09 1.58 7.22
C VAL A 15 0.79 2.91 7.91
N MET A 16 0.18 2.89 9.09
CA MET A 16 -0.18 4.10 9.85
C MET A 16 1.01 4.87 10.39
N LEU A 17 2.18 4.25 10.57
CA LEU A 17 3.37 4.88 11.16
C LEU A 17 3.89 6.12 10.41
N ARG A 18 3.57 6.26 9.10
CA ARG A 18 3.92 7.45 8.31
C ARG A 18 2.77 8.45 8.29
N ARG A 19 1.57 7.96 7.97
CA ARG A 19 0.35 8.76 7.90
C ARG A 19 -0.85 7.86 8.10
N THR A 20 -1.67 8.16 9.11
CA THR A 20 -2.88 7.38 9.43
C THR A 20 -3.86 7.28 8.26
N ALA A 21 -3.96 8.32 7.42
CA ALA A 21 -4.78 8.29 6.21
C ALA A 21 -4.36 7.20 5.20
N ASP A 22 -3.10 6.77 5.20
CA ASP A 22 -2.63 5.72 4.29
C ASP A 22 -3.31 4.38 4.59
N PHE A 23 -3.72 4.12 5.83
CA PHE A 23 -4.48 2.91 6.18
C PHE A 23 -5.78 2.81 5.38
N PHE A 24 -6.54 3.90 5.34
CA PHE A 24 -7.82 3.94 4.62
C PHE A 24 -7.62 3.97 3.10
N LEU A 25 -6.66 4.76 2.62
CA LEU A 25 -6.37 4.87 1.19
C LEU A 25 -5.90 3.53 0.60
N VAL A 26 -4.93 2.91 1.25
CA VAL A 26 -4.39 1.61 0.83
C VAL A 26 -5.45 0.54 1.00
N GLY A 27 -6.16 0.50 2.14
CA GLY A 27 -7.19 -0.49 2.40
C GLY A 27 -8.33 -0.44 1.39
N LEU A 28 -8.84 0.74 1.07
CA LEU A 28 -9.88 0.92 0.06
C LEU A 28 -9.38 0.54 -1.34
N SER A 29 -8.17 0.95 -1.71
CA SER A 29 -7.59 0.59 -3.01
C SER A 29 -7.43 -0.92 -3.17
N ALA A 30 -6.99 -1.60 -2.13
CA ALA A 30 -6.78 -3.04 -2.11
C ALA A 30 -8.11 -3.79 -2.13
N LEU A 31 -9.12 -3.30 -1.40
CA LEU A 31 -10.47 -3.86 -1.42
C LEU A 31 -11.06 -3.80 -2.84
N LEU A 32 -11.00 -2.64 -3.48
CA LEU A 32 -11.54 -2.44 -4.83
C LEU A 32 -10.75 -3.24 -5.88
N ALA A 33 -9.42 -3.20 -5.82
CA ALA A 33 -8.57 -3.94 -6.74
C ALA A 33 -8.76 -5.45 -6.59
N SER A 34 -8.76 -5.96 -5.35
CA SER A 34 -9.05 -7.38 -5.06
C SER A 34 -10.42 -7.79 -5.59
N GLY A 35 -11.47 -6.99 -5.33
CA GLY A 35 -12.82 -7.28 -5.80
C GLY A 35 -12.92 -7.29 -7.33
N LEU A 36 -12.32 -6.31 -8.00
CA LEU A 36 -12.29 -6.23 -9.45
C LEU A 36 -11.50 -7.40 -10.08
N GLY A 37 -10.35 -7.74 -9.49
CA GLY A 37 -9.53 -8.86 -9.93
C GLY A 37 -10.24 -10.20 -9.82
N ILE A 38 -10.96 -10.40 -8.71
CA ILE A 38 -11.84 -11.57 -8.54
C ILE A 38 -12.96 -11.56 -9.57
N TRP A 39 -13.63 -10.43 -9.79
CA TRP A 39 -14.76 -10.36 -10.73
C TRP A 39 -14.34 -10.68 -12.17
N LEU A 40 -13.15 -10.23 -12.59
CA LEU A 40 -12.63 -10.45 -13.94
C LEU A 40 -11.98 -11.83 -14.14
N PHE A 41 -11.33 -12.38 -13.11
CA PHE A 41 -10.44 -13.55 -13.24
C PHE A 41 -10.75 -14.69 -12.27
N GLY A 42 -11.80 -14.57 -11.45
CA GLY A 42 -12.22 -15.56 -10.47
C GLY A 42 -12.97 -16.74 -11.09
N GLY A 43 -12.78 -17.93 -10.54
CA GLY A 43 -13.52 -19.14 -10.92
C GLY A 43 -14.82 -19.31 -10.13
N ALA A 44 -15.76 -20.11 -10.65
CA ALA A 44 -17.12 -20.28 -10.10
C ALA A 44 -17.21 -20.93 -8.70
N SER A 45 -16.10 -21.30 -8.06
CA SER A 45 -16.07 -22.12 -6.83
C SER A 45 -15.14 -21.58 -5.73
N THR A 46 -14.87 -20.28 -5.71
CA THR A 46 -14.04 -19.65 -4.68
C THR A 46 -14.88 -18.80 -3.71
N ILE A 47 -14.64 -18.94 -2.40
CA ILE A 47 -15.27 -18.12 -1.37
C ILE A 47 -14.58 -16.74 -1.38
N HIS A 48 -15.34 -15.69 -1.69
CA HIS A 48 -14.80 -14.40 -2.17
C HIS A 48 -14.98 -13.19 -1.23
N LEU A 49 -14.95 -13.38 0.09
CA LEU A 49 -15.08 -12.27 1.03
C LEU A 49 -14.01 -12.37 2.09
N GLY A 50 -12.92 -11.63 1.91
CA GLY A 50 -11.78 -11.70 2.80
C GLY A 50 -11.08 -10.37 2.98
N ILE A 51 -10.91 -10.00 4.23
CA ILE A 51 -9.96 -8.96 4.64
C ILE A 51 -8.52 -9.30 4.22
N SER A 52 -8.24 -10.55 3.80
CA SER A 52 -6.94 -10.96 3.26
C SER A 52 -6.51 -10.12 2.06
N GLY A 53 -7.40 -9.77 1.13
CA GLY A 53 -7.06 -8.89 0.00
C GLY A 53 -6.52 -7.53 0.47
N VAL A 54 -7.09 -6.99 1.55
CA VAL A 54 -6.60 -5.76 2.20
C VAL A 54 -5.24 -5.97 2.86
N ILE A 55 -5.04 -7.09 3.55
CA ILE A 55 -3.73 -7.44 4.16
C ILE A 55 -2.64 -7.54 3.08
N PHE A 56 -2.95 -8.17 1.94
CA PHE A 56 -2.05 -8.22 0.78
C PHE A 56 -1.77 -6.82 0.23
N GLY A 57 -2.76 -5.93 0.22
CA GLY A 57 -2.58 -4.53 -0.13
C GLY A 57 -1.64 -3.78 0.82
N PHE A 58 -1.78 -3.95 2.14
CA PHE A 58 -0.85 -3.38 3.10
C PHE A 58 0.58 -3.90 2.91
N PHE A 59 0.72 -5.21 2.67
CA PHE A 59 2.00 -5.82 2.37
C PHE A 59 2.64 -5.22 1.10
N GLY A 60 1.90 -5.18 -0.02
CA GLY A 60 2.39 -4.61 -1.28
C GLY A 60 2.73 -3.13 -1.19
N TYR A 61 1.93 -2.37 -0.46
CA TYR A 61 2.19 -0.96 -0.20
C TYR A 61 3.51 -0.75 0.56
N LEU A 62 3.76 -1.50 1.63
CA LEU A 62 4.99 -1.34 2.43
C LEU A 62 6.24 -1.66 1.61
N LEU A 63 6.22 -2.76 0.85
CA LEU A 63 7.35 -3.13 -0.02
C LEU A 63 7.60 -2.07 -1.10
N ALA A 64 6.54 -1.64 -1.79
CA ALA A 64 6.64 -0.62 -2.84
C ALA A 64 7.07 0.74 -2.27
N ARG A 65 6.60 1.11 -1.08
CA ARG A 65 7.00 2.36 -0.43
C ARG A 65 8.47 2.35 -0.04
N GLY A 66 8.99 1.23 0.47
CA GLY A 66 10.43 1.05 0.69
C GLY A 66 11.24 1.29 -0.59
N TYR A 67 10.78 0.77 -1.72
CA TYR A 67 11.42 0.93 -3.02
C TYR A 67 11.37 2.37 -3.57
N TYR A 68 10.21 3.03 -3.49
CA TYR A 68 9.99 4.34 -4.10
C TYR A 68 10.45 5.52 -3.24
N GLU A 69 10.20 5.47 -1.92
CA GLU A 69 10.48 6.57 -0.99
C GLU A 69 11.94 6.57 -0.51
N ARG A 70 12.54 5.37 -0.37
CA ARG A 70 13.96 5.18 -0.01
C ARG A 70 14.42 5.88 1.26
N SER A 71 13.49 6.29 2.13
CA SER A 71 13.83 6.74 3.48
C SER A 71 14.18 5.54 4.35
N VAL A 72 15.06 5.75 5.33
CA VAL A 72 15.49 4.69 6.27
C VAL A 72 14.30 4.00 6.91
N THR A 73 13.31 4.76 7.37
CA THR A 73 12.08 4.20 7.95
C THR A 73 11.30 3.33 6.96
N ALA A 74 11.12 3.79 5.71
CA ALA A 74 10.38 3.01 4.72
C ALA A 74 11.08 1.69 4.37
N ILE A 75 12.42 1.72 4.27
CA ILE A 75 13.23 0.51 4.03
C ILE A 75 13.12 -0.45 5.21
N VAL A 76 13.27 0.03 6.45
CA VAL A 76 13.15 -0.80 7.65
C VAL A 76 11.77 -1.45 7.74
N LEU A 77 10.69 -0.69 7.53
CA LEU A 77 9.33 -1.24 7.57
C LEU A 77 9.10 -2.26 6.45
N ALA A 78 9.61 -2.02 5.24
CA ALA A 78 9.54 -2.98 4.14
C ALA A 78 10.29 -4.28 4.44
N VAL A 79 11.52 -4.18 4.97
CA VAL A 79 12.35 -5.33 5.33
C VAL A 79 11.69 -6.14 6.45
N VAL A 80 11.24 -5.49 7.52
CA VAL A 80 10.56 -6.17 8.64
C VAL A 80 9.27 -6.84 8.14
N ALA A 81 8.46 -6.15 7.34
CA ALA A 81 7.27 -6.74 6.75
C ALA A 81 7.61 -7.97 5.88
N PHE A 82 8.66 -7.90 5.05
CA PHE A 82 9.10 -9.01 4.20
C PHE A 82 9.65 -10.18 5.01
N LEU A 83 10.42 -9.95 6.06
CA LEU A 83 10.98 -11.02 6.88
C LEU A 83 9.89 -11.76 7.67
N VAL A 84 8.91 -11.02 8.21
CA VAL A 84 7.82 -11.61 9.01
C VAL A 84 6.73 -12.22 8.14
N TYR A 85 6.40 -11.59 7.01
CA TYR A 85 5.26 -11.96 6.16
C TYR A 85 5.63 -12.35 4.73
N GLY A 86 6.91 -12.56 4.42
CA GLY A 86 7.38 -12.91 3.07
C GLY A 86 6.73 -14.19 2.51
N GLY A 87 6.34 -15.12 3.39
CA GLY A 87 5.57 -16.31 3.01
C GLY A 87 4.23 -15.99 2.34
N MET A 88 3.68 -14.78 2.53
CA MET A 88 2.46 -14.34 1.84
C MET A 88 2.61 -14.36 0.32
N VAL A 89 3.83 -14.24 -0.23
CA VAL A 89 4.07 -14.30 -1.69
C VAL A 89 3.50 -15.56 -2.32
N TRP A 90 3.57 -16.70 -1.63
CA TRP A 90 3.00 -17.97 -2.09
C TRP A 90 1.48 -17.94 -2.18
N GLY A 91 0.81 -17.12 -1.36
CA GLY A 91 -0.63 -16.93 -1.38
C GLY A 91 -1.15 -16.14 -2.60
N MET A 92 -0.26 -15.51 -3.37
CA MET A 92 -0.60 -14.86 -4.65
C MET A 92 -0.50 -15.81 -5.85
N LEU A 93 -0.16 -17.08 -5.62
CA LEU A 93 0.00 -18.08 -6.67
C LEU A 93 -1.13 -19.13 -6.60
N PRO A 94 -1.48 -19.76 -7.74
CA PRO A 94 -2.52 -20.80 -7.81
C PRO A 94 -2.04 -22.16 -7.26
N LEU A 95 -1.53 -22.19 -6.03
CA LEU A 95 -0.90 -23.38 -5.44
C LEU A 95 -1.85 -24.20 -4.55
N GLN A 96 -2.96 -23.62 -4.11
CA GLN A 96 -3.89 -24.26 -3.18
C GLN A 96 -5.33 -24.16 -3.70
N PRO A 97 -6.00 -25.30 -3.97
CA PRO A 97 -7.41 -25.31 -4.34
C PRO A 97 -8.29 -24.62 -3.30
N GLY A 98 -9.29 -23.87 -3.75
CA GLY A 98 -10.23 -23.15 -2.88
C GLY A 98 -9.71 -21.81 -2.32
N ILE A 99 -8.44 -21.45 -2.54
CA ILE A 99 -7.90 -20.12 -2.19
C ILE A 99 -8.04 -19.17 -3.38
N SER A 100 -8.61 -17.99 -3.16
CA SER A 100 -8.69 -16.93 -4.16
C SER A 100 -7.36 -16.16 -4.26
N TRP A 101 -6.37 -16.79 -4.89
CA TRP A 101 -5.06 -16.18 -5.14
C TRP A 101 -5.15 -14.90 -5.98
N GLN A 102 -6.16 -14.80 -6.87
CA GLN A 102 -6.43 -13.58 -7.63
C GLN A 102 -6.73 -12.42 -6.68
N GLY A 103 -7.58 -12.62 -5.67
CA GLY A 103 -7.88 -11.59 -4.67
C GLY A 103 -6.62 -11.11 -3.95
N HIS A 104 -5.72 -12.03 -3.59
CA HIS A 104 -4.45 -11.68 -2.96
C HIS A 104 -3.53 -10.88 -3.90
N LEU A 105 -3.37 -11.34 -5.14
CA LEU A 105 -2.55 -10.69 -6.15
C LEU A 105 -3.06 -9.27 -6.45
N PHE A 106 -4.35 -9.13 -6.73
CA PHE A 106 -4.92 -7.82 -7.07
C PHE A 106 -5.03 -6.91 -5.85
N GLY A 107 -5.21 -7.45 -4.64
CA GLY A 107 -5.07 -6.71 -3.39
C GLY A 107 -3.67 -6.11 -3.23
N PHE A 108 -2.63 -6.93 -3.42
CA PHE A 108 -1.23 -6.51 -3.43
C PHE A 108 -0.98 -5.38 -4.44
N VAL A 109 -1.45 -5.56 -5.68
CA VAL A 109 -1.37 -4.54 -6.75
C VAL A 109 -2.04 -3.24 -6.32
N GLY A 110 -3.21 -3.28 -5.69
CA GLY A 110 -3.89 -2.09 -5.15
C GLY A 110 -2.98 -1.29 -4.20
N GLY A 111 -2.27 -1.98 -3.31
CA GLY A 111 -1.28 -1.35 -2.44
C GLY A 111 -0.10 -0.72 -3.17
N VAL A 112 0.46 -1.44 -4.16
CA VAL A 112 1.56 -0.92 -4.99
C VAL A 112 1.16 0.35 -5.74
N ILE A 113 -0.07 0.41 -6.25
CA ILE A 113 -0.61 1.58 -6.96
C ILE A 113 -0.58 2.81 -6.06
N ILE A 114 -1.05 2.71 -4.81
CA ILE A 114 -1.06 3.83 -3.88
C ILE A 114 0.37 4.29 -3.56
N ALA A 115 1.31 3.36 -3.33
CA ALA A 115 2.71 3.71 -3.10
C ALA A 115 3.31 4.47 -4.31
N TYR A 116 3.04 4.00 -5.52
CA TYR A 116 3.50 4.64 -6.76
C TYR A 116 2.92 6.05 -6.95
N VAL A 117 1.60 6.23 -6.76
CA VAL A 117 0.94 7.53 -6.88
C VAL A 117 1.51 8.54 -5.88
N GLN A 118 1.72 8.13 -4.63
CA GLN A 118 2.32 8.99 -3.62
C GLN A 118 3.76 9.39 -3.97
N ALA A 119 4.56 8.45 -4.48
CA ALA A 119 5.92 8.73 -4.93
C ALA A 119 5.98 9.74 -6.07
N ARG A 120 5.07 9.63 -7.06
CA ARG A 120 4.96 10.59 -8.17
C ARG A 120 4.57 11.98 -7.68
N ALA A 121 3.61 12.07 -6.75
CA ALA A 121 3.18 13.34 -6.17
C ALA A 121 4.31 14.04 -5.39
N TYR A 122 5.16 13.28 -4.68
CA TYR A 122 6.33 13.84 -3.99
C TYR A 122 7.38 14.40 -4.94
N ARG A 123 7.71 13.67 -6.02
CA ARG A 123 8.66 14.13 -7.05
C ARG A 123 8.17 15.41 -7.73
N GLY A 124 6.88 15.49 -8.07
CA GLY A 124 6.28 16.68 -8.69
C GLY A 124 6.39 17.94 -7.81
N ARG A 125 6.18 17.81 -6.50
CA ARG A 125 6.35 18.93 -5.55
C ARG A 125 7.80 19.40 -5.42
N SER A 126 8.75 18.48 -5.50
CA SER A 126 10.19 18.80 -5.41
C SER A 126 10.73 19.49 -6.67
N ALA A 127 10.03 19.35 -7.80
CA ALA A 127 10.40 19.95 -9.08
C ALA A 127 9.85 21.37 -9.30
N LEU A 128 8.98 21.87 -8.41
CA LEU A 128 8.51 23.25 -8.50
C LEU A 128 9.68 24.20 -8.20
N PRO A 129 9.92 25.24 -9.03
CA PRO A 129 10.90 26.26 -8.72
C PRO A 129 10.63 26.81 -7.32
N ALA A 130 11.67 26.94 -6.50
CA ALA A 130 11.55 27.63 -5.22
C ALA A 130 10.93 28.99 -5.52
N GLN A 131 9.69 29.22 -5.10
CA GLN A 131 9.03 30.51 -5.23
C GLN A 131 10.00 31.50 -4.59
N PRO A 132 10.58 32.46 -5.33
CA PRO A 132 11.42 33.46 -4.72
C PRO A 132 10.53 34.10 -3.67
N HIS A 133 10.92 33.92 -2.41
CA HIS A 133 10.22 34.51 -1.27
C HIS A 133 9.95 35.95 -1.69
N VAL A 134 8.67 36.29 -1.85
CA VAL A 134 8.25 37.66 -2.10
C VAL A 134 8.78 38.41 -0.90
N ALA A 135 9.97 38.98 -1.08
CA ALA A 135 10.66 39.78 -0.11
C ALA A 135 9.66 40.88 0.18
N ALA A 136 9.12 40.84 1.40
CA ALA A 136 8.22 41.84 1.89
C ALA A 136 8.84 43.20 1.57
N ARG A 137 8.23 43.93 0.64
CA ARG A 137 8.42 45.37 0.53
C ARG A 137 7.92 45.95 1.84
N ARG A 138 8.81 45.95 2.83
CA ARG A 138 8.68 46.69 4.06
C ARG A 138 9.64 47.86 3.90
N ASN A 139 9.08 49.06 4.05
CA ASN A 139 9.68 50.38 3.89
C ASN A 139 9.44 50.93 2.49
N ASP A 140 8.35 51.69 2.38
CA ASP A 140 8.35 53.09 1.92
C ASP A 140 6.97 53.66 2.27
N VAL A 141 6.92 54.53 3.29
CA VAL A 141 6.19 55.81 3.38
C VAL A 141 6.26 56.22 4.87
N VAL A 142 7.28 57.03 5.19
CA VAL A 142 7.24 58.04 6.25
C VAL A 142 7.00 59.36 5.54
#